data_AF-A0A517LZT0-F1
#
_entry.id   AF-A0A517LZT0-F1
#
_cell.length_a   1.000
_cell.length_b   1.000
_cell.length_c   1.000
_cell.angle_alpha   90.00
_cell.angle_beta   90.00
_cell.angle_gamma   90.00
#
_symmetry.space_group_name_H-M   'P 1'
#
loop_
_entity.id
_entity.type
_entity.pdbx_description
1 polymer ?
#
loop_
_entity_poly.entity_id
_entity_poly.type
_entity_poly.pdbx_seq_one_letter_code
_entity_poly.pdbx_strand_id
1 'polypeptide(L)'
;MSEYQYVVFRAIDRPLDDKQLAFAEKQSSHSELSRWEMSVEYHYSSFRGDVDGLLRRGFDLHLAYTNYGDREIRLRLPSGLPFPQSTITPFLTCGSFEWEQDAKGIGGILSVAPFHESGDIEEVWDFDDYLDSLAKVREQLIVGDLRALYLLWLCAAYEDNEDPAEMIEPPVPHGLDNLPALSTSLLPFFGLDPLILKAAAKGVPGFDSNANGEDPIQDWSQSIPEARSRVLLQRFLKEDPVSVKAELLAEIRASGSVVDWPTTVRGGTLDELLDATVELREEANRIQEQKQQAKAKREAAKAEKERLARMEKMKAAPKTWLAEAEKTVNARGTANYKAAADILADLREAVGGEKGNQLARDCATKLAKAHPTLNMLKSALRKRGLFE
;
A
#
# COMPACT_ATOMS: atom_id res chain seq x y z
N MET A 1 4.51 4.70 25.50
CA MET A 1 3.92 3.36 25.22
C MET A 1 4.91 2.31 25.68
N SER A 2 4.49 1.05 25.87
CA SER A 2 5.43 -0.05 26.15
C SER A 2 6.30 -0.31 24.93
N GLU A 3 7.58 -0.62 25.12
CA GLU A 3 8.48 -1.06 24.04
C GLU A 3 7.90 -2.33 23.39
N TYR A 4 7.74 -2.29 22.08
CA TYR A 4 7.26 -3.39 21.25
C TYR A 4 8.22 -3.62 20.10
N GLN A 5 8.53 -4.90 19.85
CA GLN A 5 9.28 -5.32 18.67
C GLN A 5 8.58 -6.50 18.00
N TYR A 6 8.47 -6.42 16.67
CA TYR A 6 8.08 -7.50 15.78
C TYR A 6 9.25 -7.84 14.87
N VAL A 7 9.57 -9.13 14.76
CA VAL A 7 10.59 -9.64 13.83
C VAL A 7 9.99 -10.82 13.07
N VAL A 8 10.16 -10.83 11.75
CA VAL A 8 9.68 -11.92 10.90
C VAL A 8 10.69 -12.28 9.82
N PHE A 9 10.75 -13.55 9.51
CA PHE A 9 11.54 -14.14 8.44
C PHE A 9 10.63 -14.95 7.54
N ARG A 10 10.76 -14.81 6.21
CA ARG A 10 10.02 -15.61 5.23
C ARG A 10 10.94 -16.32 4.26
N ALA A 11 10.67 -17.59 4.02
CA ALA A 11 11.21 -18.34 2.90
C ALA A 11 10.25 -18.19 1.72
N ILE A 12 10.79 -17.95 0.53
CA ILE A 12 10.03 -17.68 -0.69
C ILE A 12 10.33 -18.77 -1.71
N ASP A 13 11.61 -19.09 -1.89
CA ASP A 13 12.03 -19.97 -2.97
C ASP A 13 11.70 -21.44 -2.65
N ARG A 14 11.87 -21.86 -1.39
CA ARG A 14 11.62 -23.24 -0.94
C ARG A 14 11.37 -23.32 0.57
N PRO A 15 10.65 -24.36 1.06
CA PRO A 15 10.51 -24.55 2.50
C PRO A 15 11.85 -24.94 3.13
N LEU A 16 12.04 -24.57 4.39
CA LEU A 16 13.16 -25.01 5.20
C LEU A 16 13.19 -26.54 5.32
N ASP A 17 14.39 -27.11 5.18
CA ASP A 17 14.66 -28.50 5.53
C ASP A 17 14.80 -28.70 7.05
N ASP A 18 14.91 -29.96 7.50
CA ASP A 18 14.92 -30.29 8.92
C ASP A 18 16.13 -29.69 9.67
N LYS A 19 17.27 -29.51 9.01
CA LYS A 19 18.46 -28.91 9.62
C LYS A 19 18.31 -27.40 9.74
N GLN A 20 17.72 -26.77 8.72
CA GLN A 20 17.42 -25.35 8.71
C GLN A 20 16.39 -25.01 9.78
N LEU A 21 15.32 -25.81 9.87
CA LEU A 21 14.28 -25.66 10.90
C LEU A 21 14.86 -25.79 12.32
N ALA A 22 15.65 -26.84 12.58
CA ALA A 22 16.31 -27.04 13.88
C ALA A 22 17.35 -25.95 14.24
N PHE A 23 17.87 -25.22 13.25
CA PHE A 23 18.69 -24.03 13.48
C PHE A 23 17.83 -22.83 13.87
N ALA A 24 16.70 -22.62 13.19
CA ALA A 24 15.75 -21.54 13.47
C ALA A 24 15.12 -21.67 14.86
N GLU A 25 14.73 -22.89 15.27
CA GLU A 25 14.19 -23.19 16.61
C GLU A 25 15.11 -22.75 17.76
N LYS A 26 16.43 -22.65 17.51
CA LYS A 26 17.42 -22.26 18.52
C LYS A 26 17.60 -20.74 18.63
N GLN A 27 17.04 -19.96 17.71
CA GLN A 27 17.24 -18.52 17.67
C GLN A 27 16.33 -17.77 18.66
N SER A 28 15.14 -18.31 18.94
CA SER A 28 14.23 -17.75 19.94
C SER A 28 13.32 -18.84 20.50
N SER A 29 13.08 -18.79 21.82
CA SER A 29 12.10 -19.66 22.48
C SER A 29 10.66 -19.13 22.36
N HIS A 30 10.47 -17.91 21.85
CA HIS A 30 9.18 -17.22 21.74
C HIS A 30 8.70 -17.12 20.29
N SER A 31 9.39 -17.78 19.35
CA SER A 31 9.04 -17.70 17.93
C SER A 31 7.85 -18.60 17.59
N GLU A 32 6.95 -18.09 16.77
CA GLU A 32 6.08 -18.94 15.96
C GLU A 32 6.86 -19.37 14.72
N LEU A 33 7.08 -20.67 14.56
CA LEU A 33 7.96 -21.21 13.53
C LEU A 33 7.24 -22.26 12.68
N SER A 34 7.38 -22.11 11.37
CA SER A 34 7.01 -23.09 10.37
C SER A 34 8.18 -23.30 9.40
N ARG A 35 7.98 -24.15 8.37
CA ARG A 35 8.97 -24.30 7.30
C ARG A 35 9.06 -23.09 6.37
N TRP A 36 8.11 -22.17 6.42
CA TRP A 36 8.04 -21.02 5.51
C TRP A 36 8.24 -19.68 6.22
N GLU A 37 8.01 -19.64 7.53
CA GLU A 37 8.02 -18.40 8.27
C GLU A 37 8.50 -18.63 9.70
N MET A 38 9.23 -17.64 10.23
CA MET A 38 9.48 -17.51 11.66
C MET A 38 9.11 -16.09 12.07
N SER A 39 8.20 -15.91 13.01
CA SER A 39 7.85 -14.61 13.59
C SER A 39 8.12 -14.61 15.09
N VAL A 40 8.47 -13.44 15.63
CA VAL A 40 8.74 -13.23 17.06
C VAL A 40 8.17 -11.88 17.47
N GLU A 41 7.41 -11.88 18.55
CA GLU A 41 6.87 -10.68 19.19
C GLU A 41 7.43 -10.52 20.59
N TYR A 42 7.94 -9.32 20.89
CA TYR A 42 8.44 -8.97 22.21
C TYR A 42 7.79 -7.71 22.76
N HIS A 43 7.60 -7.73 24.07
CA HIS A 43 7.33 -6.54 24.88
C HIS A 43 8.48 -6.37 25.87
N TYR A 44 9.09 -5.18 25.92
CA TYR A 44 10.22 -4.85 26.83
C TYR A 44 11.49 -5.70 26.62
N SER A 45 11.66 -6.28 25.44
CA SER A 45 12.84 -7.06 25.07
C SER A 45 13.10 -6.95 23.57
N SER A 46 14.22 -7.49 23.12
CA SER A 46 14.61 -7.52 21.72
C SER A 46 15.07 -8.91 21.29
N PHE A 47 14.89 -9.20 20.00
CA PHE A 47 15.39 -10.39 19.34
C PHE A 47 16.93 -10.38 19.34
N ARG A 48 17.52 -11.52 19.70
CA ARG A 48 18.99 -11.70 19.82
C ARG A 48 19.52 -12.83 18.94
N GLY A 49 18.70 -13.37 18.06
CA GLY A 49 19.09 -14.45 17.16
C GLY A 49 20.02 -13.95 16.05
N ASP A 50 20.66 -14.90 15.38
CA ASP A 50 21.56 -14.64 14.26
C ASP A 50 20.75 -14.39 12.97
N VAL A 51 20.41 -13.12 12.71
CA VAL A 51 19.61 -12.67 11.56
C VAL A 51 20.23 -13.12 10.23
N ASP A 52 21.51 -12.86 10.02
CA ASP A 52 22.18 -13.26 8.77
C ASP A 52 22.38 -14.76 8.69
N GLY A 53 22.60 -15.43 9.82
CA GLY A 53 22.62 -16.88 9.89
C GLY A 53 21.31 -17.50 9.44
N LEU A 54 20.17 -16.93 9.83
CA LEU A 54 18.83 -17.36 9.43
C LEU A 54 18.61 -17.18 7.91
N LEU A 55 19.00 -16.02 7.37
CA LEU A 55 18.93 -15.73 5.93
C LEU A 55 19.86 -16.65 5.11
N ARG A 56 21.10 -16.84 5.57
CA ARG A 56 22.07 -17.75 4.92
C ARG A 56 21.65 -19.22 5.04
N ARG A 57 20.73 -19.56 5.96
CA ARG A 57 20.28 -20.92 6.24
C ARG A 57 18.81 -21.17 5.90
N GLY A 58 18.21 -20.41 5.00
CA GLY A 58 16.99 -20.84 4.31
C GLY A 58 15.87 -19.82 4.22
N PHE A 59 15.91 -18.75 5.03
CA PHE A 59 14.99 -17.63 4.85
C PHE A 59 15.48 -16.69 3.76
N ASP A 60 14.54 -16.08 3.04
CA ASP A 60 14.81 -15.19 1.91
C ASP A 60 14.62 -13.71 2.26
N LEU A 61 13.73 -13.44 3.21
CA LEU A 61 13.35 -12.10 3.67
C LEU A 61 13.47 -12.01 5.18
N HIS A 62 13.84 -10.83 5.66
CA HIS A 62 13.74 -10.40 7.05
C HIS A 62 13.04 -9.05 7.09
N LEU A 63 12.14 -8.87 8.04
CA LEU A 63 11.57 -7.58 8.42
C LEU A 63 11.59 -7.47 9.94
N ALA A 64 12.10 -6.36 10.46
CA ALA A 64 12.02 -5.99 11.86
C ALA A 64 11.38 -4.62 12.00
N TYR A 65 10.54 -4.49 13.03
CA TYR A 65 9.83 -3.27 13.36
C TYR A 65 9.87 -3.06 14.87
N THR A 66 10.15 -1.83 15.29
CA THR A 66 9.93 -1.38 16.67
C THR A 66 9.02 -0.15 16.68
N ASN A 67 8.23 -0.01 17.75
CA ASN A 67 7.41 1.18 17.94
C ASN A 67 8.19 2.41 18.45
N TYR A 68 9.51 2.28 18.59
CA TYR A 68 10.41 3.32 19.06
C TYR A 68 11.49 3.71 18.04
N GLY A 69 11.37 3.28 16.77
CA GLY A 69 12.10 3.91 15.68
C GLY A 69 12.76 3.01 14.66
N ASP A 70 13.08 1.77 15.02
CA ASP A 70 13.86 0.89 14.17
C ASP A 70 12.95 0.17 13.16
N ARG A 71 13.21 0.39 11.87
CA ARG A 71 12.59 -0.36 10.78
C ARG A 71 13.69 -0.92 9.89
N GLU A 72 13.76 -2.24 9.81
CA GLU A 72 14.81 -2.91 9.09
C GLU A 72 14.22 -3.97 8.17
N ILE A 73 14.77 -4.06 6.97
CA ILE A 73 14.52 -5.18 6.06
C ILE A 73 15.86 -5.76 5.60
N ARG A 74 15.89 -7.08 5.33
CA ARG A 74 17.02 -7.69 4.63
C ARG A 74 16.53 -8.68 3.59
N LEU A 75 17.19 -8.69 2.43
CA LEU A 75 16.88 -9.52 1.28
C LEU A 75 18.06 -10.43 0.97
N ARG A 76 17.83 -11.74 1.05
CA ARG A 76 18.82 -12.74 0.64
C ARG A 76 18.84 -12.86 -0.88
N LEU A 77 20.02 -12.66 -1.48
CA LEU A 77 20.25 -12.84 -2.92
C LEU A 77 21.33 -13.92 -3.14
N PRO A 78 20.95 -15.21 -3.26
CA PRO A 78 21.91 -16.32 -3.30
C PRO A 78 22.77 -16.34 -4.57
N SER A 79 22.27 -15.76 -5.66
CA SER A 79 23.00 -15.60 -6.93
C SER A 79 23.68 -14.23 -7.09
N GLY A 80 23.77 -13.47 -6.00
CA GLY A 80 24.40 -12.15 -5.96
C GLY A 80 23.50 -11.01 -6.40
N LEU A 81 23.95 -9.78 -6.13
CA LEU A 81 23.27 -8.57 -6.57
C LEU A 81 23.45 -8.42 -8.10
N PRO A 82 22.36 -8.37 -8.88
CA PRO A 82 22.40 -8.59 -10.33
C PRO A 82 22.72 -7.33 -11.13
N PHE A 83 23.65 -6.52 -10.63
CA PHE A 83 24.04 -5.24 -11.21
C PHE A 83 25.57 -5.10 -11.19
N PRO A 84 26.19 -4.50 -12.22
CA PRO A 84 27.61 -4.17 -12.16
C PRO A 84 27.94 -3.26 -10.97
N GLN A 85 29.16 -3.37 -10.45
CA GLN A 85 29.62 -2.54 -9.33
C GLN A 85 29.45 -1.04 -9.61
N SER A 86 29.76 -0.60 -10.84
CA SER A 86 29.59 0.79 -11.28
C SER A 86 28.13 1.28 -11.22
N THR A 87 27.17 0.38 -11.39
CA THR A 87 25.74 0.68 -11.39
C THR A 87 25.20 0.78 -9.97
N ILE A 88 25.70 -0.04 -9.03
CA ILE A 88 25.22 -0.04 -7.63
C ILE A 88 25.89 1.00 -6.75
N THR A 89 27.15 1.35 -7.04
CA THR A 89 27.93 2.29 -6.20
C THR A 89 27.22 3.63 -5.96
N PRO A 90 26.53 4.25 -6.93
CA PRO A 90 25.78 5.49 -6.68
C PRO A 90 24.60 5.33 -5.72
N PHE A 91 24.05 4.12 -5.55
CA PHE A 91 22.91 3.86 -4.68
C PHE A 91 23.34 3.47 -3.26
N LEU A 92 24.49 2.82 -3.09
CA LEU A 92 24.99 2.37 -1.78
C LEU A 92 25.84 3.46 -1.10
N THR A 93 25.35 4.70 -1.11
CA THR A 93 26.04 5.86 -0.52
C THR A 93 25.53 6.23 0.87
N CYS A 94 24.32 5.80 1.25
CA CYS A 94 23.78 6.00 2.59
C CYS A 94 24.19 4.85 3.52
N GLY A 95 24.49 5.16 4.80
CA GLY A 95 24.94 4.17 5.78
C GLY A 95 23.89 3.10 6.10
N SER A 96 22.61 3.41 5.90
CA SER A 96 21.50 2.50 6.13
C SER A 96 21.16 1.61 4.93
N PHE A 97 21.94 1.64 3.83
CA PHE A 97 21.75 0.75 2.68
C PHE A 97 23.03 0.00 2.30
N GLU A 98 23.07 -1.29 2.62
CA GLU A 98 24.30 -2.07 2.51
C GLU A 98 24.12 -3.36 1.71
N TRP A 99 25.13 -3.69 0.91
CA TRP A 99 25.28 -5.00 0.27
C TRP A 99 26.43 -5.76 0.93
N GLU A 100 26.12 -6.84 1.63
CA GLU A 100 27.11 -7.74 2.22
C GLU A 100 27.23 -9.02 1.39
N GLN A 101 28.32 -9.14 0.63
CA GLN A 101 28.63 -10.38 -0.08
C GLN A 101 29.05 -11.48 0.90
N ASP A 102 28.57 -12.70 0.68
CA ASP A 102 28.97 -13.87 1.45
C ASP A 102 30.48 -14.12 1.31
N ALA A 103 31.11 -14.61 2.40
CA ALA A 103 32.52 -14.98 2.41
C ALA A 103 32.89 -16.06 1.37
N LYS A 104 31.90 -16.80 0.85
CA LYS A 104 32.06 -17.80 -0.20
C LYS A 104 30.95 -17.66 -1.24
N GLY A 105 31.35 -17.57 -2.51
CA GLY A 105 30.42 -17.49 -3.64
C GLY A 105 30.04 -16.05 -4.00
N ILE A 106 29.04 -15.93 -4.86
CA ILE A 106 28.57 -14.64 -5.38
C ILE A 106 27.35 -14.11 -4.62
N GLY A 107 26.74 -14.93 -3.76
CA GLY A 107 25.57 -14.54 -2.98
C GLY A 107 25.88 -13.46 -1.95
N GLY A 108 24.84 -12.79 -1.48
CA GLY A 108 24.93 -11.85 -0.36
C GLY A 108 23.57 -11.48 0.23
N ILE A 109 23.58 -10.51 1.13
CA ILE A 109 22.41 -9.94 1.78
C ILE A 109 22.39 -8.44 1.47
N LEU A 110 21.23 -7.96 1.02
CA LEU A 110 20.98 -6.54 0.84
C LEU A 110 20.13 -6.05 2.02
N SER A 111 20.60 -5.04 2.75
CA SER A 111 19.98 -4.57 4.01
C SER A 111 19.57 -3.11 3.89
N VAL A 112 18.38 -2.78 4.37
CA VAL A 112 17.90 -1.40 4.55
C VAL A 112 17.47 -1.22 5.99
N ALA A 113 18.11 -0.32 6.73
CA ALA A 113 17.91 -0.16 8.17
C ALA A 113 17.98 1.32 8.62
N PRO A 114 17.15 2.22 8.07
CA PRO A 114 17.08 3.60 8.51
C PRO A 114 16.61 3.70 9.96
N PHE A 115 17.02 4.77 10.63
CA PHE A 115 16.54 5.10 11.96
C PHE A 115 15.56 6.27 11.92
N HIS A 116 14.44 6.14 12.64
CA HIS A 116 13.51 7.24 12.86
C HIS A 116 13.25 7.45 14.35
N GLU A 117 13.08 8.68 14.81
CA GLU A 117 12.68 8.94 16.18
C GLU A 117 11.25 8.43 16.43
N SER A 118 11.02 8.02 17.69
CA SER A 118 9.72 7.52 18.12
C SER A 118 8.63 8.57 17.93
N GLY A 119 7.72 8.32 16.99
CA GLY A 119 6.55 9.16 16.73
C GLY A 119 6.61 9.95 15.42
N ASP A 120 7.74 9.91 14.71
CA ASP A 120 7.91 10.64 13.44
C ASP A 120 7.20 9.95 12.27
N ILE A 121 7.03 8.64 12.36
CA ILE A 121 6.34 7.82 11.35
C ILE A 121 5.22 6.98 11.97
N GLU A 122 4.14 6.78 11.21
CA GLU A 122 2.93 6.10 11.68
C GLU A 122 3.18 4.67 12.13
N GLU A 123 2.61 4.27 13.27
CA GLU A 123 2.71 2.89 13.78
C GLU A 123 2.09 1.87 12.81
N VAL A 124 2.73 0.71 12.70
CA VAL A 124 2.32 -0.38 11.81
C VAL A 124 1.74 -1.51 12.64
N TRP A 125 0.57 -2.00 12.20
CA TRP A 125 -0.17 -3.07 12.90
C TRP A 125 -0.31 -4.35 12.07
N ASP A 126 -0.14 -4.26 10.75
CA ASP A 126 -0.21 -5.38 9.82
C ASP A 126 1.03 -5.37 8.95
N PHE A 127 1.71 -6.51 8.87
CA PHE A 127 2.99 -6.68 8.20
C PHE A 127 2.88 -7.52 6.92
N ASP A 128 1.76 -8.20 6.68
CA ASP A 128 1.63 -9.14 5.57
C ASP A 128 1.77 -8.44 4.22
N ASP A 129 1.11 -7.29 4.05
CA ASP A 129 1.20 -6.48 2.84
C ASP A 129 2.65 -6.01 2.56
N TYR A 130 3.42 -5.69 3.61
CA TYR A 130 4.82 -5.28 3.47
C TYR A 130 5.74 -6.46 3.15
N LEU A 131 5.46 -7.64 3.71
CA LEU A 131 6.20 -8.86 3.38
C LEU A 131 5.96 -9.29 1.92
N ASP A 132 4.73 -9.18 1.43
CA ASP A 132 4.41 -9.43 0.02
C ASP A 132 5.05 -8.38 -0.90
N SER A 133 5.10 -7.12 -0.44
CA SER A 133 5.85 -6.05 -1.10
C SER A 133 7.35 -6.37 -1.20
N LEU A 134 7.98 -6.80 -0.10
CA LEU A 134 9.38 -7.20 -0.05
C LEU A 134 9.69 -8.39 -0.96
N ALA A 135 8.81 -9.40 -0.99
CA ALA A 135 8.94 -10.51 -1.91
C ALA A 135 8.94 -10.02 -3.38
N LYS A 136 8.07 -9.07 -3.71
CA LYS A 136 8.01 -8.47 -5.04
C LYS A 136 9.26 -7.64 -5.37
N VAL A 137 9.76 -6.84 -4.43
CA VAL A 137 11.00 -6.07 -4.60
C VAL A 137 12.19 -7.02 -4.81
N ARG A 138 12.29 -8.11 -4.04
CA ARG A 138 13.34 -9.14 -4.24
C ARG A 138 13.25 -9.79 -5.62
N GLU A 139 12.05 -10.15 -6.09
CA GLU A 139 11.84 -10.69 -7.43
C GLU A 139 12.35 -9.72 -8.51
N GLN A 140 12.01 -8.44 -8.39
CA GLN A 140 12.46 -7.38 -9.30
C GLN A 140 13.97 -7.21 -9.30
N LEU A 141 14.60 -7.22 -8.12
CA LEU A 141 16.05 -7.22 -8.01
C LEU A 141 16.62 -8.40 -8.79
N ILE A 142 16.21 -9.64 -8.52
CA ILE A 142 16.74 -10.86 -9.16
C ILE A 142 16.72 -10.79 -10.70
N VAL A 143 15.67 -10.22 -11.28
CA VAL A 143 15.54 -10.06 -12.75
C VAL A 143 16.30 -8.87 -13.32
N GLY A 144 16.98 -8.07 -12.49
CA GLY A 144 17.79 -6.92 -12.90
C GLY A 144 16.99 -5.63 -13.10
N ASP A 145 15.82 -5.50 -12.45
CA ASP A 145 15.03 -4.27 -12.48
C ASP A 145 15.64 -3.24 -11.53
N LEU A 146 16.42 -2.30 -12.07
CA LEU A 146 17.14 -1.29 -11.29
C LEU A 146 16.21 -0.35 -10.51
N ARG A 147 14.94 -0.23 -10.91
CA ARG A 147 13.95 0.59 -10.20
C ARG A 147 13.71 0.08 -8.77
N ALA A 148 13.85 -1.22 -8.53
CA ALA A 148 13.76 -1.79 -7.19
C ALA A 148 14.92 -1.32 -6.29
N LEU A 149 16.12 -1.16 -6.85
CA LEU A 149 17.27 -0.62 -6.11
C LEU A 149 17.06 0.86 -5.76
N TYR A 150 16.52 1.66 -6.68
CA TYR A 150 16.15 3.05 -6.40
C TYR A 150 15.08 3.15 -5.30
N LEU A 151 14.06 2.29 -5.33
CA LEU A 151 13.04 2.24 -4.29
C LEU A 151 13.63 1.92 -2.91
N LEU A 152 14.57 0.98 -2.83
CA LEU A 152 15.27 0.65 -1.58
C LEU A 152 16.20 1.78 -1.12
N TRP A 153 16.85 2.49 -2.05
CA TRP A 153 17.62 3.67 -1.72
C TRP A 153 16.73 4.76 -1.09
N LEU A 154 15.54 5.02 -1.65
CA LEU A 154 14.60 5.97 -1.02
C LEU A 154 14.26 5.55 0.41
N CYS A 155 13.92 4.28 0.62
CA CYS A 155 13.61 3.74 1.94
C CYS A 155 14.77 3.90 2.93
N ALA A 156 16.02 3.81 2.47
CA ALA A 156 17.19 3.93 3.33
C ALA A 156 17.67 5.37 3.55
N ALA A 157 17.55 6.22 2.52
CA ALA A 157 18.09 7.57 2.53
C ALA A 157 17.24 8.54 3.36
N TYR A 158 15.95 8.21 3.56
CA TYR A 158 15.06 8.94 4.46
C TYR A 158 15.22 8.41 5.88
N GLU A 159 16.10 9.04 6.67
CA GLU A 159 16.34 8.72 8.07
C GLU A 159 16.67 10.00 8.87
N ASP A 160 16.49 9.98 10.19
CA ASP A 160 16.58 11.20 11.01
C ASP A 160 18.03 11.56 11.41
N ASN A 161 18.96 10.62 11.26
CA ASN A 161 20.37 10.84 11.59
C ASN A 161 21.18 11.50 10.46
N GLU A 162 20.62 11.62 9.27
CA GLU A 162 21.28 12.16 8.07
C GLU A 162 20.53 13.40 7.58
N ASP A 163 21.26 14.41 7.08
CA ASP A 163 20.64 15.62 6.52
C ASP A 163 20.17 15.35 5.07
N PRO A 164 18.86 15.43 4.76
CA PRO A 164 18.35 15.23 3.40
C PRO A 164 18.94 16.22 2.38
N ALA A 165 19.42 17.38 2.81
CA ALA A 165 20.03 18.37 1.93
C ALA A 165 21.46 18.00 1.52
N GLU A 166 22.14 17.13 2.27
CA GLU A 166 23.48 16.60 1.93
C GLU A 166 23.40 15.29 1.13
N MET A 167 22.25 14.62 1.19
CA MET A 167 22.02 13.36 0.49
C MET A 167 21.72 13.60 -0.99
N ILE A 168 22.67 13.23 -1.87
CA ILE A 168 22.53 13.38 -3.32
C ILE A 168 21.73 12.22 -3.92
N GLU A 169 20.73 12.56 -4.74
CA GLU A 169 19.91 11.58 -5.45
C GLU A 169 20.76 10.78 -6.46
N PRO A 170 20.70 9.44 -6.44
CA PRO A 170 21.38 8.60 -7.43
C PRO A 170 20.75 8.77 -8.82
N PRO A 171 21.41 8.27 -9.88
CA PRO A 171 20.84 8.26 -11.22
C PRO A 171 19.46 7.58 -11.23
N VAL A 172 18.43 8.30 -11.69
CA VAL A 172 17.05 7.82 -11.65
C VAL A 172 16.81 6.82 -12.78
N PRO A 173 16.40 5.57 -12.48
CA PRO A 173 16.11 4.58 -13.51
C PRO A 173 14.91 4.98 -14.37
N HIS A 174 14.98 4.73 -15.68
CA HIS A 174 13.85 4.99 -16.58
C HIS A 174 12.65 4.12 -16.21
N GLY A 175 11.43 4.63 -16.46
CA GLY A 175 10.17 3.94 -16.17
C GLY A 175 9.87 3.75 -14.68
N LEU A 176 10.46 4.58 -13.80
CA LEU A 176 10.25 4.55 -12.35
C LEU A 176 8.77 4.74 -11.97
N ASP A 177 8.04 5.56 -12.71
CA ASP A 177 6.60 5.81 -12.53
C ASP A 177 5.70 4.61 -12.85
N ASN A 178 6.26 3.57 -13.47
CA ASN A 178 5.60 2.31 -13.84
C ASN A 178 6.10 1.13 -12.99
N LEU A 179 6.57 1.39 -11.76
CA LEU A 179 6.84 0.34 -10.79
C LEU A 179 5.54 -0.42 -10.43
N PRO A 180 5.59 -1.76 -10.23
CA PRO A 180 4.43 -2.52 -9.79
C PRO A 180 3.88 -1.97 -8.46
N ALA A 181 2.55 -1.80 -8.38
CA ALA A 181 1.90 -1.23 -7.20
C ALA A 181 2.29 -1.96 -5.90
N LEU A 182 2.37 -3.30 -5.95
CA LEU A 182 2.78 -4.12 -4.81
C LEU A 182 4.18 -3.74 -4.29
N SER A 183 5.13 -3.41 -5.15
CA SER A 183 6.48 -2.99 -4.74
C SER A 183 6.47 -1.61 -4.07
N THR A 184 5.63 -0.70 -4.57
CA THR A 184 5.54 0.66 -4.03
C THR A 184 4.85 0.72 -2.66
N SER A 185 4.10 -0.33 -2.30
CA SER A 185 3.49 -0.48 -0.96
C SER A 185 4.51 -0.58 0.16
N LEU A 186 5.81 -0.76 -0.13
CA LEU A 186 6.86 -0.71 0.89
C LEU A 186 7.12 0.71 1.42
N LEU A 187 6.86 1.75 0.62
CA LEU A 187 7.21 3.13 0.98
C LEU A 187 6.57 3.60 2.31
N PRO A 188 5.26 3.36 2.56
CA PRO A 188 4.65 3.73 3.85
C PRO A 188 5.25 2.99 5.06
N PHE A 189 5.82 1.79 4.88
CA PHE A 189 6.57 1.13 5.95
C PHE A 189 7.80 1.92 6.36
N PHE A 190 8.33 2.81 5.53
CA PHE A 190 9.43 3.71 5.87
C PHE A 190 8.98 5.18 6.01
N GLY A 191 7.68 5.42 6.20
CA GLY A 191 7.13 6.78 6.35
C GLY A 191 7.12 7.62 5.06
N LEU A 192 7.45 7.01 3.92
CA LEU A 192 7.52 7.70 2.64
C LEU A 192 6.15 7.76 1.95
N ASP A 193 5.83 8.94 1.44
CA ASP A 193 4.67 9.14 0.57
C ASP A 193 4.93 8.48 -0.81
N PRO A 194 4.05 7.58 -1.30
CA PRO A 194 4.20 6.97 -2.63
C PRO A 194 4.32 7.95 -3.81
N LEU A 195 3.91 9.21 -3.65
CA LEU A 195 4.10 10.27 -4.64
C LEU A 195 5.58 10.63 -4.85
N ILE A 196 6.49 10.23 -3.96
CA ILE A 196 7.94 10.46 -4.12
C ILE A 196 8.48 9.83 -5.41
N LEU A 197 7.96 8.66 -5.80
CA LEU A 197 8.33 8.03 -7.07
C LEU A 197 7.88 8.86 -8.27
N LYS A 198 6.75 9.55 -8.16
CA LYS A 198 6.27 10.47 -9.21
C LYS A 198 7.10 11.74 -9.26
N ALA A 199 7.54 12.26 -8.11
CA ALA A 199 8.46 13.39 -8.04
C ALA A 199 9.82 13.04 -8.66
N ALA A 200 10.35 11.85 -8.35
CA ALA A 200 11.60 11.31 -8.86
C ALA A 200 11.56 11.08 -10.38
N ALA A 201 10.47 10.50 -10.88
CA ALA A 201 10.28 10.22 -12.30
C ALA A 201 10.03 11.47 -13.18
N LYS A 202 9.85 12.65 -12.59
CA LYS A 202 9.57 13.88 -13.34
C LYS A 202 10.72 14.24 -14.28
N GLY A 203 10.43 14.23 -15.58
CA GLY A 203 11.43 14.53 -16.62
C GLY A 203 12.36 13.35 -16.96
N VAL A 204 12.11 12.18 -16.35
CA VAL A 204 12.83 10.93 -16.66
C VAL A 204 12.04 10.15 -17.72
N PRO A 205 12.68 9.65 -18.78
CA PRO A 205 12.00 8.84 -19.79
C PRO A 205 11.37 7.57 -19.22
N GLY A 206 10.34 7.08 -19.91
CA GLY A 206 9.81 5.74 -19.69
C GLY A 206 10.82 4.66 -20.09
N PHE A 207 10.65 3.45 -19.57
CA PHE A 207 11.45 2.29 -19.93
C PHE A 207 10.69 1.44 -20.96
N ASP A 208 11.35 1.13 -22.08
CA ASP A 208 10.88 0.15 -23.05
C ASP A 208 11.93 -0.97 -23.14
N SER A 209 11.58 -2.14 -22.64
CA SER A 209 12.44 -3.33 -22.62
C SER A 209 12.81 -3.82 -24.03
N ASN A 210 12.11 -3.36 -25.07
CA ASN A 210 12.35 -3.77 -26.46
C ASN A 210 13.00 -2.66 -27.31
N ALA A 211 13.35 -1.51 -26.73
CA ALA A 211 13.82 -0.34 -27.48
C ALA A 211 15.07 -0.61 -28.33
N ASN A 212 15.95 -1.51 -27.88
CA ASN A 212 17.19 -1.85 -28.58
C ASN A 212 17.06 -3.06 -29.52
N GLY A 213 15.91 -3.76 -29.54
CA GLY A 213 15.68 -4.93 -30.40
C GLY A 213 16.54 -6.17 -30.13
N GLU A 214 17.53 -6.06 -29.24
CA GLU A 214 18.37 -7.15 -28.74
C GLU A 214 17.73 -7.76 -27.49
N ASP A 215 17.49 -9.07 -27.50
CA ASP A 215 17.07 -9.84 -26.32
C ASP A 215 18.30 -10.61 -25.82
N PRO A 216 18.95 -10.16 -24.72
CA PRO A 216 20.13 -10.81 -24.16
C PRO A 216 19.90 -12.29 -23.82
N ILE A 217 18.67 -12.66 -23.48
CA ILE A 217 18.30 -14.05 -23.19
C ILE A 217 18.28 -14.84 -24.48
N GLN A 218 17.69 -14.28 -25.55
CA GLN A 218 17.70 -14.90 -26.88
C GLN A 218 19.13 -15.09 -27.39
N ASP A 219 19.97 -14.05 -27.34
CA ASP A 219 21.34 -14.10 -27.85
C ASP A 219 22.19 -15.10 -27.05
N TRP A 220 22.10 -15.06 -25.71
CA TRP A 220 22.77 -16.05 -24.87
C TRP A 220 22.26 -17.46 -25.14
N SER A 221 20.95 -17.65 -25.34
CA SER A 221 20.37 -18.97 -25.64
C SER A 221 20.88 -19.55 -26.96
N GLN A 222 21.17 -18.70 -27.95
CA GLN A 222 21.76 -19.08 -29.23
C GLN A 222 23.28 -19.34 -29.13
N SER A 223 23.94 -18.71 -28.15
CA SER A 223 25.38 -18.87 -27.92
C SER A 223 25.77 -20.21 -27.29
N ILE A 224 24.83 -20.87 -26.58
CA ILE A 224 25.11 -22.12 -25.85
C ILE A 224 24.88 -23.38 -26.71
N PRO A 225 25.69 -24.45 -26.55
CA PRO A 225 25.47 -25.71 -27.28
C PRO A 225 24.16 -26.40 -26.89
N GLU A 226 23.52 -27.12 -27.83
CA GLU A 226 22.26 -27.86 -27.57
C GLU A 226 22.38 -28.86 -26.40
N ALA A 227 23.53 -29.51 -26.25
CA ALA A 227 23.81 -30.40 -25.12
C ALA A 227 23.69 -29.67 -23.77
N ARG A 228 24.15 -28.41 -23.70
CA ARG A 228 24.01 -27.57 -22.50
C ARG A 228 22.55 -27.22 -22.25
N SER A 229 21.80 -26.85 -23.28
CA SER A 229 20.36 -26.55 -23.15
C SER A 229 19.58 -27.74 -22.59
N ARG A 230 19.90 -28.97 -23.04
CA ARG A 230 19.30 -30.20 -22.50
C ARG A 230 19.65 -30.43 -21.02
N VAL A 231 20.88 -30.14 -20.60
CA VAL A 231 21.29 -30.21 -19.19
C VAL A 231 20.53 -29.17 -18.36
N LEU A 232 20.40 -27.93 -18.83
CA LEU A 232 19.65 -26.88 -18.14
C LEU A 232 18.17 -27.26 -17.97
N LEU A 233 17.53 -27.83 -18.99
CA LEU A 233 16.16 -28.35 -18.87
C LEU A 233 16.05 -29.45 -17.81
N GLN A 234 17.04 -30.35 -17.72
CA GLN A 234 17.05 -31.36 -16.68
C GLN A 234 17.23 -30.76 -15.28
N ARG A 235 18.06 -29.72 -15.13
CA ARG A 235 18.22 -28.99 -13.87
C ARG A 235 16.92 -28.33 -13.45
N PHE A 236 16.25 -27.60 -14.35
CA PHE A 236 14.95 -26.98 -14.08
C PHE A 236 13.87 -27.97 -13.60
N LEU A 237 13.93 -29.24 -14.04
CA LEU A 237 12.96 -30.27 -13.64
C LEU A 237 13.32 -31.02 -12.35
N LYS A 238 14.59 -30.96 -11.91
CA LYS A 238 15.10 -31.74 -10.77
C LYS A 238 15.51 -30.90 -9.57
N GLU A 239 15.98 -29.69 -9.83
CA GLU A 239 16.45 -28.70 -8.86
C GLU A 239 15.36 -27.64 -8.65
N ASP A 240 15.65 -26.65 -7.80
CA ASP A 240 14.76 -25.50 -7.61
C ASP A 240 14.78 -24.58 -8.85
N PRO A 241 13.64 -24.42 -9.56
CA PRO A 241 13.55 -23.55 -10.73
C PRO A 241 13.92 -22.09 -10.47
N VAL A 242 13.67 -21.58 -9.26
CA VAL A 242 13.94 -20.17 -8.92
C VAL A 242 15.45 -19.94 -8.82
N SER A 243 16.16 -20.79 -8.07
CA SER A 243 17.63 -20.78 -8.01
C SER A 243 18.26 -20.97 -9.39
N VAL A 244 17.80 -21.94 -10.19
CA VAL A 244 18.35 -22.19 -11.53
C VAL A 244 18.14 -20.97 -12.44
N LYS A 245 16.97 -20.33 -12.41
CA LYS A 245 16.72 -19.10 -13.16
C LYS A 245 17.66 -17.97 -12.72
N ALA A 246 17.82 -17.76 -11.42
CA ALA A 246 18.68 -16.71 -10.89
C ALA A 246 20.16 -16.90 -11.28
N GLU A 247 20.66 -18.14 -11.22
CA GLU A 247 22.01 -18.52 -11.69
C GLU A 247 22.20 -18.22 -13.18
N LEU A 248 21.21 -18.57 -14.01
CA LEU A 248 21.28 -18.34 -15.45
C LEU A 248 21.25 -16.86 -15.79
N LEU A 249 20.43 -16.07 -15.12
CA LEU A 249 20.43 -14.61 -15.27
C LEU A 249 21.79 -14.02 -14.86
N ALA A 250 22.43 -14.55 -13.82
CA ALA A 250 23.78 -14.14 -13.42
C ALA A 250 24.83 -14.49 -14.48
N GLU A 251 24.71 -15.66 -15.10
CA GLU A 251 25.58 -16.07 -16.19
C GLU A 251 25.41 -15.20 -17.44
N ILE A 252 24.17 -14.90 -17.83
CA ILE A 252 23.87 -14.03 -18.98
C ILE A 252 24.53 -12.66 -18.77
N ARG A 253 24.44 -12.09 -17.57
CA ARG A 253 25.12 -10.83 -17.22
C ARG A 253 26.64 -10.95 -17.32
N ALA A 254 27.22 -12.02 -16.76
CA ALA A 254 28.67 -12.24 -16.80
C ALA A 254 29.23 -12.41 -18.23
N SER A 255 28.39 -12.80 -19.20
CA SER A 255 28.77 -12.88 -20.61
C SER A 255 28.96 -11.51 -21.29
N GLY A 256 28.57 -10.41 -20.63
CA GLY A 256 28.64 -9.06 -21.18
C GLY A 256 27.54 -8.72 -22.18
N SER A 257 26.54 -9.60 -22.33
CA SER A 257 25.44 -9.44 -23.30
C SER A 257 24.28 -8.56 -22.79
N VAL A 258 24.35 -8.07 -21.55
CA VAL A 258 23.26 -7.29 -20.93
C VAL A 258 23.57 -5.81 -21.02
N VAL A 259 22.66 -5.06 -21.63
CA VAL A 259 22.68 -3.59 -21.64
C VAL A 259 22.30 -3.10 -20.24
N ASP A 260 23.08 -2.15 -19.70
CA ASP A 260 22.77 -1.51 -18.43
C ASP A 260 21.38 -0.85 -18.47
N TRP A 261 20.64 -0.94 -17.35
CA TRP A 261 19.35 -0.26 -17.23
C TRP A 261 19.53 1.24 -17.46
N PRO A 262 18.77 1.88 -18.36
CA PRO A 262 18.98 3.28 -18.68
C PRO A 262 18.57 4.17 -17.50
N THR A 263 19.41 5.15 -17.19
CA THR A 263 19.22 6.08 -16.08
C THR A 263 19.32 7.54 -16.54
N THR A 264 18.82 8.45 -15.73
CA THR A 264 18.97 9.89 -15.90
C THR A 264 19.55 10.50 -14.63
N VAL A 265 20.70 11.15 -14.74
CA VAL A 265 21.28 11.92 -13.63
C VAL A 265 20.56 13.25 -13.54
N ARG A 266 19.89 13.49 -12.41
CA ARG A 266 19.25 14.78 -12.12
C ARG A 266 20.15 15.71 -11.31
N GLY A 267 20.89 15.15 -10.34
CA GLY A 267 21.83 15.88 -9.51
C GLY A 267 21.20 16.74 -8.41
N GLY A 268 19.93 16.48 -8.06
CA GLY A 268 19.26 17.11 -6.92
C GLY A 268 19.53 16.39 -5.61
N THR A 269 19.09 16.99 -4.51
CA THR A 269 19.18 16.41 -3.16
C THR A 269 17.91 15.64 -2.80
N LEU A 270 17.96 14.82 -1.74
CA LEU A 270 16.76 14.19 -1.19
C LEU A 270 15.77 15.24 -0.67
N ASP A 271 16.25 16.33 -0.08
CA ASP A 271 15.41 17.45 0.39
C ASP A 271 14.56 18.06 -0.74
N GLU A 272 15.18 18.37 -1.90
CA GLU A 272 14.46 18.86 -3.07
C GLU A 272 13.42 17.86 -3.59
N LEU A 273 13.70 16.56 -3.46
CA LEU A 273 12.78 15.49 -3.84
C LEU A 273 11.60 15.39 -2.87
N LEU A 274 11.84 15.54 -1.56
CA LEU A 274 10.81 15.56 -0.53
C LEU A 274 9.89 16.79 -0.71
N ASP A 275 10.46 17.98 -0.94
CA ASP A 275 9.69 19.20 -1.24
C ASP A 275 8.79 19.02 -2.47
N ALA A 276 9.34 18.50 -3.57
CA ALA A 276 8.56 18.21 -4.76
C ALA A 276 7.44 17.19 -4.50
N THR A 277 7.64 16.27 -3.55
CA THR A 277 6.63 15.29 -3.12
C THR A 277 5.50 15.94 -2.35
N VAL A 278 5.83 16.86 -1.43
CA VAL A 278 4.85 17.66 -0.68
C VAL A 278 3.99 18.48 -1.64
N GLU A 279 4.60 19.17 -2.62
CA GLU A 279 3.85 19.93 -3.64
C GLU A 279 2.86 19.05 -4.41
N LEU A 280 3.28 17.83 -4.80
CA LEU A 280 2.41 16.87 -5.47
C LEU A 280 1.27 16.38 -4.57
N ARG A 281 1.53 16.17 -3.28
CA ARG A 281 0.51 15.76 -2.30
C ARG A 281 -0.53 16.85 -2.10
N GLU A 282 -0.10 18.10 -1.94
CA GLU A 282 -1.03 19.23 -1.82
C GLU A 282 -1.91 19.38 -3.06
N GLU A 283 -1.34 19.26 -4.27
CA GLU A 283 -2.12 19.29 -5.50
C GLU A 283 -3.11 18.14 -5.59
N ALA A 284 -2.70 16.92 -5.22
CA ALA A 284 -3.59 15.77 -5.16
C ALA A 284 -4.76 15.99 -4.18
N ASN A 285 -4.49 16.58 -3.01
CA ASN A 285 -5.50 16.93 -2.02
C ASN A 285 -6.49 17.98 -2.56
N ARG A 286 -5.99 19.05 -3.18
CA ARG A 286 -6.84 20.08 -3.84
C ARG A 286 -7.76 19.47 -4.89
N ILE A 287 -7.24 18.60 -5.75
CA ILE A 287 -8.04 17.91 -6.78
C ILE A 287 -9.11 17.03 -6.13
N GLN A 288 -8.77 16.32 -5.06
CA GLN A 288 -9.70 15.42 -4.37
C GLN A 288 -10.83 16.20 -3.68
N GLU A 289 -10.51 17.30 -2.98
CA GLU A 289 -11.50 18.18 -2.37
C GLU A 289 -12.46 18.77 -3.40
N GLN A 290 -11.93 19.26 -4.53
CA GLN A 290 -12.76 19.77 -5.62
C GLN A 290 -13.71 18.70 -6.18
N LYS A 291 -13.23 17.46 -6.36
CA LYS A 291 -14.07 16.33 -6.78
C LYS A 291 -15.16 16.02 -5.77
N GLN A 292 -14.85 16.02 -4.47
CA GLN A 292 -15.82 15.78 -3.41
C GLN A 292 -16.88 16.88 -3.34
N GLN A 293 -16.47 18.15 -3.40
CA GLN A 293 -17.39 19.30 -3.43
C GLN A 293 -18.27 19.28 -4.68
N ALA A 294 -17.71 18.96 -5.85
CA ALA A 294 -18.48 18.84 -7.08
C ALA A 294 -19.49 17.69 -7.02
N LYS A 295 -19.10 16.54 -6.44
CA LYS A 295 -20.00 15.40 -6.21
C LYS A 295 -21.13 15.78 -5.24
N ALA A 296 -20.81 16.38 -4.09
CA ALA A 296 -21.80 16.82 -3.11
C ALA A 296 -22.77 17.85 -3.69
N LYS A 297 -22.29 18.81 -4.49
CA LYS A 297 -23.15 19.80 -5.17
C LYS A 297 -24.08 19.14 -6.19
N ARG A 298 -23.59 18.16 -6.97
CA ARG A 298 -24.42 17.39 -7.93
C ARG A 298 -25.48 16.56 -7.21
N GLU A 299 -25.13 15.91 -6.11
CA GLU A 299 -26.06 15.14 -5.29
C GLU A 299 -27.13 16.02 -4.64
N ALA A 300 -26.73 17.17 -4.08
CA ALA A 300 -27.66 18.15 -3.52
C ALA A 300 -28.61 18.72 -4.58
N ALA A 301 -28.11 19.08 -5.78
CA ALA A 301 -28.94 19.57 -6.87
C ALA A 301 -29.93 18.51 -7.38
N LYS A 302 -29.50 17.23 -7.45
CA LYS A 302 -30.38 16.12 -7.80
C LYS A 302 -31.46 15.90 -6.73
N ALA A 303 -31.07 15.89 -5.45
CA ALA A 303 -31.99 15.75 -4.33
C ALA A 303 -33.01 16.89 -4.30
N GLU A 304 -32.59 18.13 -4.55
CA GLU A 304 -33.52 19.27 -4.60
C GLU A 304 -34.47 19.18 -5.79
N LYS A 305 -33.99 18.76 -6.97
CA LYS A 305 -34.87 18.54 -8.14
C LYS A 305 -35.91 17.44 -7.88
N GLU A 306 -35.50 16.34 -7.26
CA GLU A 306 -36.39 15.25 -6.87
C GLU A 306 -37.39 15.70 -5.81
N ARG A 307 -36.95 16.49 -4.83
CA ARG A 307 -37.81 17.11 -3.82
C ARG A 307 -38.85 18.01 -4.46
N LEU A 308 -38.46 18.95 -5.34
CA LEU A 308 -39.38 19.83 -6.05
C LEU A 308 -40.40 19.03 -6.89
N ALA A 309 -39.95 18.00 -7.62
CA ALA A 309 -40.85 17.13 -8.37
C ALA A 309 -41.83 16.36 -7.46
N ARG A 310 -41.38 15.95 -6.27
CA ARG A 310 -42.23 15.35 -5.24
C ARG A 310 -43.24 16.36 -4.68
N MET A 311 -42.82 17.60 -4.44
CA MET A 311 -43.72 18.68 -3.98
C MET A 311 -44.85 18.95 -4.98
N GLU A 312 -44.54 19.01 -6.29
CA GLU A 312 -45.57 19.19 -7.31
C GLU A 312 -46.59 18.03 -7.31
N LYS A 313 -46.12 16.79 -7.16
CA LYS A 313 -47.01 15.62 -6.99
C LYS A 313 -47.82 15.67 -5.70
N MET A 314 -47.23 16.16 -4.61
CA MET A 314 -47.90 16.34 -3.31
C MET A 314 -49.02 17.37 -3.39
N LYS A 315 -48.78 18.49 -4.07
CA LYS A 315 -49.77 19.53 -4.30
C LYS A 315 -50.94 19.02 -5.16
N ALA A 316 -50.66 18.20 -6.17
CA ALA A 316 -51.69 17.62 -7.05
C ALA A 316 -52.57 16.57 -6.34
N ALA A 317 -52.02 15.78 -5.41
CA ALA A 317 -52.76 14.72 -4.73
C ALA A 317 -52.48 14.62 -3.20
N PRO A 318 -52.86 15.64 -2.39
CA PRO A 318 -52.50 15.68 -0.97
C PRO A 318 -52.95 14.47 -0.15
N LYS A 319 -54.14 13.93 -0.44
CA LYS A 319 -54.72 12.78 0.29
C LYS A 319 -53.89 11.51 0.15
N THR A 320 -53.27 11.28 -1.01
CA THR A 320 -52.44 10.09 -1.27
C THR A 320 -51.20 10.09 -0.38
N TRP A 321 -50.58 11.26 -0.19
CA TRP A 321 -49.39 11.41 0.64
C TRP A 321 -49.68 11.37 2.14
N LEU A 322 -50.87 11.82 2.57
CA LEU A 322 -51.35 11.59 3.94
C LEU A 322 -51.50 10.09 4.23
N ALA A 323 -52.11 9.33 3.31
CA ALA A 323 -52.25 7.89 3.45
C ALA A 323 -50.89 7.18 3.46
N GLU A 324 -49.93 7.63 2.65
CA GLU A 324 -48.57 7.08 2.64
C GLU A 324 -47.82 7.37 3.95
N ALA A 325 -47.97 8.55 4.54
CA ALA A 325 -47.43 8.85 5.86
C ALA A 325 -48.03 7.92 6.93
N GLU A 326 -49.35 7.68 6.90
CA GLU A 326 -50.01 6.73 7.81
C GLU A 326 -49.49 5.30 7.63
N LYS A 327 -49.36 4.84 6.38
CA LYS A 327 -48.80 3.53 6.07
C LYS A 327 -47.35 3.39 6.55
N THR A 328 -46.54 4.43 6.38
CA THR A 328 -45.13 4.45 6.80
C THR A 328 -45.02 4.33 8.32
N VAL A 329 -45.87 5.02 9.09
CA VAL A 329 -45.93 4.84 10.55
C VAL A 329 -46.31 3.42 10.94
N ASN A 330 -47.29 2.83 10.25
CA ASN A 330 -47.77 1.46 10.54
C ASN A 330 -46.72 0.38 10.26
N ALA A 331 -45.75 0.62 9.37
CA ALA A 331 -44.62 -0.28 9.13
C ALA A 331 -43.66 -0.37 10.33
N ARG A 332 -43.77 0.54 11.30
CA ARG A 332 -42.97 0.65 12.53
C ARG A 332 -41.47 0.84 12.31
N GLY A 333 -40.79 1.38 13.31
CA GLY A 333 -39.34 1.62 13.29
C GLY A 333 -38.97 3.09 13.26
N THR A 334 -37.85 3.43 13.89
CA THR A 334 -37.37 4.82 14.07
C THR A 334 -37.13 5.53 12.74
N ALA A 335 -36.57 4.84 11.75
CA ALA A 335 -36.39 5.38 10.40
C ALA A 335 -37.73 5.71 9.73
N ASN A 336 -38.71 4.82 9.86
CA ASN A 336 -40.05 4.99 9.29
C ASN A 336 -40.81 6.14 9.94
N TYR A 337 -40.67 6.35 11.25
CA TYR A 337 -41.27 7.50 11.93
C TYR A 337 -40.69 8.83 11.47
N LYS A 338 -39.36 8.89 11.26
CA LYS A 338 -38.71 10.07 10.69
C LYS A 338 -39.19 10.32 9.26
N ALA A 339 -39.25 9.29 8.43
CA ALA A 339 -39.73 9.39 7.05
C ALA A 339 -41.19 9.88 6.97
N ALA A 340 -42.08 9.39 7.85
CA ALA A 340 -43.45 9.87 7.91
C ALA A 340 -43.56 11.35 8.31
N ALA A 341 -42.76 11.80 9.28
CA ALA A 341 -42.69 13.21 9.64
C ALA A 341 -42.15 14.09 8.50
N ASP A 342 -41.17 13.58 7.73
CA ASP A 342 -40.62 14.26 6.56
C ASP A 342 -41.67 14.36 5.43
N ILE A 343 -42.45 13.31 5.16
CA ILE A 343 -43.56 13.35 4.19
C ILE A 343 -44.58 14.42 4.56
N LEU A 344 -44.98 14.51 5.84
CA LEU A 344 -45.95 15.51 6.29
C LEU A 344 -45.39 16.93 6.26
N ALA A 345 -44.10 17.11 6.57
CA ALA A 345 -43.42 18.40 6.49
C ALA A 345 -43.34 18.88 5.03
N ASP A 346 -42.99 17.98 4.12
CA ASP A 346 -42.95 18.30 2.70
C ASP A 346 -44.34 18.61 2.16
N LEU A 347 -45.36 17.84 2.54
CA LEU A 347 -46.74 18.10 2.12
C LEU A 347 -47.25 19.46 2.60
N ARG A 348 -46.92 19.84 3.84
CA ARG A 348 -47.24 21.17 4.40
C ARG A 348 -46.67 22.29 3.53
N GLU A 349 -45.41 22.14 3.12
CA GLU A 349 -44.71 23.11 2.30
C GLU A 349 -45.22 23.13 0.86
N ALA A 350 -45.47 21.97 0.25
CA ALA A 350 -46.02 21.83 -1.10
C ALA A 350 -47.40 22.48 -1.26
N VAL A 351 -48.29 22.29 -0.28
CA VAL A 351 -49.64 22.86 -0.31
C VAL A 351 -49.61 24.34 0.06
N GLY A 352 -48.77 24.72 1.03
CA GLY A 352 -48.58 26.11 1.46
C GLY A 352 -49.78 26.70 2.22
N GLY A 353 -49.55 27.87 2.82
CA GLY A 353 -50.56 28.64 3.56
C GLY A 353 -51.18 27.92 4.77
N GLU A 354 -52.32 28.43 5.25
CA GLU A 354 -53.06 27.82 6.37
C GLU A 354 -53.56 26.41 6.04
N LYS A 355 -53.96 26.17 4.79
CA LYS A 355 -54.49 24.88 4.34
C LYS A 355 -53.45 23.76 4.45
N GLY A 356 -52.20 24.02 4.03
CA GLY A 356 -51.09 23.06 4.18
C GLY A 356 -50.75 22.80 5.65
N ASN A 357 -50.71 23.86 6.47
CA ASN A 357 -50.47 23.75 7.91
C ASN A 357 -51.52 22.90 8.62
N GLN A 358 -52.80 23.13 8.30
CA GLN A 358 -53.90 22.40 8.92
C GLN A 358 -53.89 20.92 8.51
N LEU A 359 -53.75 20.62 7.22
CA LEU A 359 -53.69 19.24 6.73
C LEU A 359 -52.59 18.40 7.40
N ALA A 360 -51.38 18.97 7.50
CA ALA A 360 -50.25 18.25 8.08
C ALA A 360 -50.38 18.08 9.61
N ARG A 361 -50.87 19.10 10.32
CA ARG A 361 -51.10 19.04 11.78
C ARG A 361 -52.24 18.10 12.15
N ASP A 362 -53.33 18.09 11.39
CA ASP A 362 -54.47 17.20 11.63
C ASP A 362 -54.04 15.74 11.49
N CYS A 363 -53.27 15.43 10.44
CA CYS A 363 -52.74 14.08 10.24
C CYS A 363 -51.71 13.70 11.31
N ALA A 364 -50.78 14.60 11.66
CA ALA A 364 -49.81 14.37 12.74
C ALA A 364 -50.50 14.12 14.09
N THR A 365 -51.55 14.87 14.39
CA THR A 365 -52.35 14.72 15.62
C THR A 365 -53.12 13.40 15.62
N LYS A 366 -53.72 13.01 14.48
CA LYS A 366 -54.38 11.71 14.31
C LYS A 366 -53.40 10.57 14.56
N LEU A 367 -52.21 10.62 13.97
CA LEU A 367 -51.16 9.62 14.15
C LEU A 367 -50.67 9.51 15.60
N ALA A 368 -50.43 10.66 16.26
CA ALA A 368 -50.01 10.68 17.65
C ALA A 368 -51.09 10.13 18.61
N LYS A 369 -52.38 10.36 18.33
CA LYS A 369 -53.51 9.80 19.09
C LYS A 369 -53.70 8.30 18.85
N ALA A 370 -53.58 7.85 17.60
CA ALA A 370 -53.68 6.43 17.24
C ALA A 370 -52.54 5.59 17.84
N HIS A 371 -51.39 6.21 18.13
CA HIS A 371 -50.19 5.55 18.64
C HIS A 371 -49.64 6.22 19.91
N PRO A 372 -50.35 6.11 21.06
CA PRO A 372 -50.00 6.86 22.27
C PRO A 372 -48.63 6.48 22.87
N THR A 373 -48.15 5.26 22.62
CA THR A 373 -46.89 4.72 23.15
C THR A 373 -45.68 4.95 22.23
N LEU A 374 -45.86 5.45 21.00
CA LEU A 374 -44.77 5.68 20.05
C LEU A 374 -44.08 7.02 20.28
N ASN A 375 -43.26 7.10 21.33
CA ASN A 375 -42.57 8.35 21.72
C ASN A 375 -41.59 8.87 20.65
N MET A 376 -40.94 7.97 19.90
CA MET A 376 -40.03 8.35 18.80
C MET A 376 -40.77 9.00 17.62
N LEU A 377 -42.01 8.59 17.36
CA LEU A 377 -42.87 9.23 16.36
C LEU A 377 -43.24 10.66 16.79
N LYS A 378 -43.70 10.82 18.04
CA LYS A 378 -44.03 12.16 18.60
C LYS A 378 -42.81 13.08 18.55
N SER A 379 -41.63 12.57 18.88
CA SER A 379 -40.37 13.31 18.79
C SER A 379 -40.05 13.73 17.35
N ALA A 380 -40.20 12.83 16.36
CA ALA A 380 -39.96 13.14 14.96
C ALA A 380 -40.94 14.21 14.42
N LEU A 381 -42.23 14.12 14.76
CA LEU A 381 -43.24 15.10 14.38
C LEU A 381 -42.97 16.49 15.00
N ARG A 382 -42.56 16.53 16.27
CA ARG A 382 -42.14 17.77 16.97
C ARG A 382 -40.94 18.43 16.32
N LYS A 383 -39.91 17.66 15.96
CA LYS A 383 -38.72 18.18 15.27
C LYS A 383 -39.03 18.88 13.95
N ARG A 384 -40.14 18.50 13.29
CA ARG A 384 -40.63 19.15 12.06
C ARG A 384 -41.69 20.25 12.32
N GLY A 385 -42.03 20.54 13.57
CA GLY A 385 -43.01 21.54 13.96
C GLY A 385 -44.45 21.17 13.56
N LEU A 386 -44.77 19.88 13.50
CA LEU A 386 -46.06 19.35 13.06
C LEU A 386 -47.00 19.00 14.22
N PHE A 387 -46.45 18.89 15.42
CA PHE A 387 -47.14 18.40 16.61
C PHE A 387 -46.51 19.03 17.85
N GLU A 388 -47.32 19.37 18.85
CA GLU A 388 -46.87 19.98 20.12
C GLU A 388 -46.51 18.94 21.20
#